data_AF-A0A3A9WLU0-F1
#
_entry.id   AF-A0A3A9WLU0-F1
#
_cell.length_a   1.000
_cell.length_b   1.000
_cell.length_c   1.000
_cell.angle_alpha   90.00
_cell.angle_beta   90.00
_cell.angle_gamma   90.00
#
_symmetry.space_group_name_H-M   'P 1'
#
loop_
_entity.id
_entity.type
_entity.pdbx_description
1 polymer ?
#
loop_
_entity_poly.entity_id
_entity_poly.type
_entity_poly.pdbx_seq_one_letter_code
_entity_poly.pdbx_strand_id
1 'polypeptide(L)'
;MENSEQLKTYIRAQKRVAEERNFYTHLAIYIVINIIIFAVILELKDYIYDGYLWINLLSTPVLWGIPLLIHGVWAFRKGKKLTLFKKWEDRKIKEYMNKENNL
;
A
#
# COMPACT_ATOMS: atom_id res chain seq x y z
N MET A 1 -1.56 32.93 -12.93
CA MET A 1 -0.49 31.91 -12.72
C MET A 1 -0.73 31.09 -11.45
N GLU A 2 -1.30 31.68 -10.39
CA GLU A 2 -1.60 30.97 -9.13
C GLU A 2 -2.68 29.86 -9.28
N ASN A 3 -3.73 30.12 -10.06
CA ASN A 3 -4.83 29.17 -10.28
C ASN A 3 -4.39 27.89 -11.04
N SER A 4 -3.41 27.99 -11.96
CA SER A 4 -2.88 26.83 -12.69
C SER A 4 -2.01 25.93 -11.82
N GLU A 5 -1.30 26.48 -10.84
CA GLU A 5 -0.47 25.69 -9.91
C GLU A 5 -1.33 24.98 -8.84
N GLN A 6 -2.41 25.62 -8.38
CA GLN A 6 -3.40 24.98 -7.51
C GLN A 6 -4.07 23.79 -8.20
N LEU A 7 -4.46 23.94 -9.48
CA LEU A 7 -5.08 22.87 -10.26
C LEU A 7 -4.13 21.67 -10.47
N LYS A 8 -2.85 21.91 -10.81
CA LYS A 8 -1.84 20.85 -10.94
C LYS A 8 -1.60 20.10 -9.62
N THR A 9 -1.71 20.80 -8.50
CA THR A 9 -1.53 20.21 -7.16
C THR A 9 -2.74 19.35 -6.79
N TYR A 10 -3.95 19.83 -7.07
CA TYR A 10 -5.18 19.08 -6.88
C TYR A 10 -5.23 17.80 -7.71
N ILE A 11 -4.88 17.87 -9.00
CA ILE A 11 -4.86 16.70 -9.90
C ILE A 11 -3.85 15.65 -9.43
N ARG A 12 -2.66 16.07 -8.95
CA ARG A 12 -1.67 15.16 -8.36
C ARG A 12 -2.17 14.47 -7.09
N ALA A 13 -2.89 15.20 -6.24
CA ALA A 13 -3.49 14.64 -5.03
C ALA A 13 -4.62 13.65 -5.37
N GLN A 14 -5.51 14.00 -6.30
CA GLN A 14 -6.62 13.14 -6.73
C GLN A 14 -6.12 11.82 -7.34
N LYS A 15 -5.08 11.87 -8.19
CA LYS A 15 -4.50 10.67 -8.80
C LYS A 15 -3.92 9.71 -7.76
N ARG A 16 -3.29 10.23 -6.69
CA ARG A 16 -2.80 9.43 -5.56
C ARG A 16 -3.93 8.73 -4.81
N VAL A 17 -5.00 9.47 -4.47
CA VAL A 17 -6.16 8.90 -3.76
C VAL A 17 -6.83 7.79 -4.59
N ALA A 18 -6.90 7.96 -5.91
CA ALA A 18 -7.45 6.95 -6.81
C ALA A 18 -6.59 5.68 -6.85
N GLU A 19 -5.25 5.81 -6.91
CA GLU A 19 -4.32 4.67 -6.86
C GLU A 19 -4.42 3.91 -5.53
N GLU A 20 -4.50 4.64 -4.40
CA GLU A 20 -4.66 4.04 -3.07
C GLU A 20 -6.01 3.30 -2.92
N ARG A 21 -7.11 3.94 -3.36
CA ARG A 21 -8.45 3.32 -3.32
C ARG A 21 -8.50 2.00 -4.09
N ASN A 22 -7.87 1.96 -5.25
CA ASN A 22 -7.87 0.74 -6.06
C ASN A 22 -7.09 -0.40 -5.36
N PHE A 23 -5.97 -0.08 -4.71
CA PHE A 23 -5.24 -1.04 -3.88
C PHE A 23 -6.08 -1.56 -2.70
N TYR A 24 -6.78 -0.68 -1.97
CA TYR A 24 -7.63 -1.09 -0.85
C TYR A 24 -8.75 -2.04 -1.27
N THR A 25 -9.37 -1.83 -2.44
CA THR A 25 -10.37 -2.75 -2.98
C THR A 25 -9.78 -4.15 -3.19
N HIS A 26 -8.60 -4.25 -3.81
CA HIS A 26 -7.94 -5.54 -4.04
C HIS A 26 -7.53 -6.21 -2.72
N LEU A 27 -7.02 -5.43 -1.75
CA LEU A 27 -6.68 -5.93 -0.42
C LEU A 27 -7.92 -6.42 0.35
N ALA A 28 -9.02 -5.69 0.29
CA ALA A 28 -10.27 -6.07 0.95
C ALA A 28 -10.82 -7.38 0.38
N ILE A 29 -10.84 -7.51 -0.95
CA ILE A 29 -11.26 -8.76 -1.62
C ILE A 29 -10.34 -9.92 -1.22
N TYR A 30 -9.02 -9.70 -1.20
CA TYR A 30 -8.06 -10.72 -0.77
C TYR A 30 -8.35 -11.18 0.67
N ILE A 31 -8.53 -10.24 1.62
CA ILE A 31 -8.83 -10.58 3.03
C ILE A 31 -10.14 -11.37 3.13
N VAL A 32 -11.21 -10.92 2.46
CA VAL A 32 -12.52 -11.59 2.50
C VAL A 32 -12.43 -13.02 1.96
N ILE A 33 -11.80 -13.23 0.81
CA ILE A 33 -11.63 -14.56 0.22
C ILE A 33 -10.81 -15.45 1.16
N ASN A 34 -9.74 -14.94 1.76
CA ASN A 34 -8.92 -15.70 2.71
C ASN A 34 -9.70 -16.11 3.96
N ILE A 35 -10.54 -15.23 4.51
CA ILE A 35 -11.40 -15.55 5.64
C ILE A 35 -12.40 -16.65 5.28
N ILE A 36 -13.03 -16.58 4.10
CA ILE A 36 -13.96 -17.60 3.62
C ILE A 36 -13.26 -18.95 3.46
N ILE A 37 -12.09 -18.98 2.82
CA ILE A 37 -11.28 -20.19 2.67
C ILE A 37 -10.95 -20.78 4.05
N PHE A 38 -10.51 -19.95 5.00
CA PHE A 38 -10.17 -20.41 6.34
C PHE A 38 -11.40 -20.95 7.10
N ALA A 39 -12.55 -20.31 6.99
CA ALA A 39 -13.79 -20.77 7.61
C ALA A 39 -14.24 -22.14 7.06
N VAL A 40 -14.23 -22.30 5.73
CA VAL A 40 -14.56 -23.56 5.06
C VAL A 40 -13.59 -24.69 5.48
N ILE A 41 -12.30 -24.38 5.60
CA ILE A 41 -11.29 -25.33 6.05
C ILE A 41 -11.53 -25.76 7.50
N LEU A 42 -11.89 -24.83 8.39
CA LEU A 42 -12.18 -25.14 9.79
C LEU A 42 -13.38 -26.08 9.92
N GLU A 43 -14.43 -25.88 9.12
CA GLU A 43 -15.60 -26.77 9.10
C GLU A 43 -15.30 -28.14 8.50
N LEU A 44 -14.47 -28.21 7.46
CA LEU A 44 -14.10 -29.46 6.79
C LEU A 44 -12.95 -30.21 7.46
N LYS A 45 -12.35 -29.65 8.51
CA LYS A 45 -11.18 -30.22 9.20
C LYS A 45 -11.40 -31.65 9.67
N ASP A 46 -12.59 -31.94 10.18
CA ASP A 46 -12.92 -33.25 10.73
C ASP A 46 -13.25 -34.28 9.62
N TYR A 47 -13.53 -33.82 8.40
CA TYR A 47 -13.80 -34.66 7.23
C TYR A 47 -12.59 -34.88 6.32
N ILE A 48 -11.60 -33.98 6.35
CA ILE A 48 -10.43 -33.98 5.46
C ILE A 48 -9.16 -34.14 6.31
N TYR A 49 -8.89 -35.38 6.71
CA TYR A 49 -7.68 -35.74 7.45
C TYR A 49 -6.52 -36.03 6.48
N ASP A 50 -5.99 -34.99 5.84
CA ASP A 50 -4.73 -35.08 5.13
C ASP A 50 -3.91 -33.79 5.37
N GLY A 51 -2.88 -33.88 6.21
CA GLY A 51 -2.01 -32.74 6.54
C GLY A 51 -1.32 -32.13 5.32
N TYR A 52 -1.25 -32.87 4.21
CA TYR A 52 -0.71 -32.39 2.94
C TYR A 52 -1.63 -31.36 2.25
N LEU A 53 -2.95 -31.49 2.42
CA LEU A 53 -3.91 -30.50 1.92
C LEU A 53 -3.82 -29.20 2.72
N TRP A 54 -3.71 -29.28 4.05
CA TRP A 54 -3.60 -28.12 4.93
C TRP A 54 -2.41 -27.22 4.58
N ILE A 55 -1.25 -27.81 4.33
CA ILE A 55 -0.03 -27.07 3.97
C ILE A 55 -0.17 -26.41 2.59
N ASN A 56 -0.74 -27.10 1.60
CA ASN A 56 -0.94 -26.54 0.26
C ASN A 56 -2.01 -25.43 0.22
N LEU A 57 -3.04 -25.56 1.05
CA LEU A 57 -4.13 -24.60 1.12
C LEU A 57 -3.74 -23.33 1.90
N LEU A 58 -2.83 -23.44 2.87
CA LEU A 58 -2.22 -22.29 3.55
C LEU A 58 -1.06 -21.67 2.76
N SER A 59 -0.30 -22.46 2.01
CA SER A 59 0.83 -21.96 1.21
C SER A 59 0.37 -21.11 0.04
N THR A 60 -0.76 -21.44 -0.59
CA THR A 60 -1.34 -20.71 -1.72
C THR A 60 -1.63 -19.24 -1.38
N PRO A 61 -2.42 -18.90 -0.36
CA PRO A 61 -2.68 -17.52 0.00
C PRO A 61 -1.44 -16.79 0.51
N VAL A 62 -0.51 -17.48 1.20
CA VAL A 62 0.77 -16.88 1.63
C VAL A 62 1.63 -16.50 0.43
N LEU A 63 1.71 -17.36 -0.59
CA LEU A 63 2.41 -17.09 -1.84
C LEU A 63 1.76 -15.94 -2.62
N TRP A 64 0.43 -15.91 -2.73
CA TRP A 64 -0.31 -14.81 -3.38
C TRP A 64 -0.30 -13.51 -2.55
N GLY A 65 -0.06 -13.60 -1.25
CA GLY A 65 0.11 -12.47 -0.35
C GLY A 65 1.40 -11.70 -0.58
N ILE A 66 2.48 -12.37 -1.03
CA ILE A 66 3.79 -11.73 -1.28
C ILE A 66 3.72 -10.68 -2.40
N PRO A 67 3.21 -10.97 -3.62
CA PRO A 67 3.01 -9.96 -4.66
C PRO A 67 2.06 -8.84 -4.24
N LEU A 68 1.00 -9.16 -3.47
CA LEU A 68 0.06 -8.15 -2.96
C LEU A 68 0.75 -7.20 -1.98
N LEU A 69 1.58 -7.72 -1.08
CA LEU A 69 2.40 -6.92 -0.17
C LEU A 69 3.41 -6.06 -0.93
N ILE A 70 4.08 -6.60 -1.96
CA ILE A 70 4.99 -5.82 -2.81
C ILE A 70 4.23 -4.71 -3.53
N HIS A 71 3.05 -5.00 -4.10
CA HIS A 71 2.23 -4.01 -4.78
C HIS A 71 1.72 -2.93 -3.82
N GLY A 72 1.34 -3.32 -2.60
CA GLY A 72 0.96 -2.41 -1.53
C GLY A 72 2.12 -1.52 -1.10
N VAL A 73 3.29 -2.10 -0.85
CA VAL A 73 4.51 -1.33 -0.56
C VAL A 73 4.79 -0.35 -1.70
N TRP A 74 4.60 -0.72 -2.97
CA TRP A 74 4.85 0.18 -4.10
C TRP A 74 3.80 1.30 -4.22
N ALA A 75 2.52 0.98 -4.07
CA ALA A 75 1.41 1.94 -4.05
C ALA A 75 1.58 2.94 -2.88
N PHE A 76 1.88 2.44 -1.69
CA PHE A 76 2.14 3.27 -0.52
C PHE A 76 3.51 3.94 -0.55
N ARG A 77 4.53 3.46 -1.28
CA ARG A 77 5.82 4.16 -1.41
C ARG A 77 5.70 5.39 -2.30
N LYS A 78 4.77 5.39 -3.27
CA LYS A 78 4.40 6.60 -4.02
C LYS A 78 3.60 7.60 -3.18
N GLY A 79 2.77 7.15 -2.23
CA GLY A 79 2.05 8.00 -1.26
C GLY A 79 2.95 8.51 -0.13
N LYS A 80 3.72 7.62 0.49
CA LYS A 80 4.82 7.88 1.43
C LYS A 80 6.09 8.30 0.69
N LYS A 81 6.04 9.45 0.03
CA LYS A 81 7.22 10.33 0.02
C LYS A 81 7.42 10.78 1.48
N LEU A 82 7.96 9.84 2.25
CA LEU A 82 8.64 9.89 3.53
C LEU A 82 8.37 11.17 4.35
N THR A 83 7.65 11.10 5.47
CA THR A 83 7.67 12.18 6.47
C THR A 83 9.10 12.51 6.93
N LEU A 84 10.02 11.52 6.94
CA LEU A 84 11.44 11.72 7.24
C LEU A 84 12.22 12.44 6.12
N PHE A 85 11.94 12.13 4.85
CA PHE A 85 12.54 12.74 3.65
C PHE A 85 11.93 14.10 3.40
N LYS A 86 10.63 14.28 3.62
CA LYS A 86 9.95 15.58 3.58
C LYS A 86 10.50 16.50 4.66
N LYS A 87 10.72 16.01 5.88
CA LYS A 87 11.45 16.78 6.92
C LYS A 87 12.90 17.09 6.50
N TRP A 88 13.59 16.16 5.85
CA TRP A 88 14.95 16.39 5.35
C TRP A 88 14.99 17.40 4.18
N GLU A 89 14.03 17.32 3.26
CA GLU A 89 13.83 18.18 2.08
C GLU A 89 13.45 19.59 2.55
N ASP A 90 12.48 19.73 3.46
CA ASP A 90 12.11 20.99 4.11
C ASP A 90 13.31 21.63 4.85
N ARG A 91 14.11 20.83 5.56
CA ARG A 91 15.31 21.32 6.24
C ARG A 91 16.36 21.82 5.24
N LYS A 92 16.58 21.10 4.14
CA LYS A 92 17.54 21.50 3.11
C LYS A 92 17.10 22.75 2.38
N ILE A 93 15.82 22.87 2.02
CA ILE A 93 15.27 24.09 1.43
C ILE A 93 15.47 25.29 2.37
N LYS A 94 15.21 25.13 3.66
CA LYS A 94 15.43 26.17 4.67
C LYS A 94 16.91 26.56 4.82
N GLU A 95 17.82 25.59 4.68
CA GLU A 95 19.26 25.83 4.69
C GLU A 95 19.73 26.62 3.46
N TYR A 96 19.19 26.33 2.27
CA TYR A 96 19.49 27.08 1.06
C TYR A 96 18.94 28.51 1.10
N MET A 97 17.68 28.72 1.51
CA MET A 97 17.12 30.07 1.65
C MET A 97 17.88 30.93 2.67
N ASN A 98 18.34 30.34 3.78
CA ASN A 98 19.15 31.07 4.76
C ASN A 98 20.55 31.39 4.25
N LYS A 99 21.11 30.60 3.32
CA LYS A 99 22.40 30.92 2.70
C LYS A 99 22.28 32.02 1.65
N GLU A 100 21.14 32.11 0.97
CA GLU A 100 20.85 33.16 0.00
C GLU A 100 20.53 34.50 0.67
N ASN A 101 19.89 34.49 1.84
CA ASN A 101 19.59 35.70 2.63
C ASN A 101 20.76 36.24 3.47
N ASN A 102 21.92 35.54 3.48
CA ASN A 102 23.16 36.01 4.13
C ASN A 102 24.24 36.42 3.11
N LEU A 103 23.82 36.72 1.87
CA LEU A 103 24.56 37.43 0.84
C LEU A 103 23.81 38.74 0.53
#